data_AF-A0A366E3I5-F1
#
_entry.id   AF-A0A366E3I5-F1
#
_cell.length_a   1.000
_cell.length_b   1.000
_cell.length_c   1.000
_cell.angle_alpha   90.00
_cell.angle_beta   90.00
_cell.angle_gamma   90.00
#
_symmetry.space_group_name_H-M   'P 1'
#
loop_
_entity.id
_entity.type
_entity.pdbx_description
1 polymer ?
#
loop_
_entity_poly.entity_id
_entity_poly.type
_entity_poly.pdbx_seq_one_letter_code
_entity_poly.pdbx_strand_id
1 'polypeptide(L)'
;MGLAIEDLPAATATVLRRRARAAGLPITAYVRAELVARASGRTPEDTIVDFLRSAGRDLTPEIDADASALVTLYDLPSDALAVFGARARAAGLPLGEFARKELIGSARRATVADSLEEFREVMGEDADLSEVAAAIAYARGA
;
A
#
# COMPACT_ATOMS: atom_id res chain seq x y z
N MET A 1 18.44 1.06 -1.74
CA MET A 1 17.73 2.37 -1.86
C MET A 1 16.49 2.11 -1.05
N GLY A 2 16.43 2.59 0.20
CA GLY A 2 15.57 1.98 1.21
C GLY A 2 14.06 2.01 0.93
N LEU A 3 13.33 1.32 1.79
CA LEU A 3 11.88 1.38 1.86
C LEU A 3 11.37 2.44 2.84
N ALA A 4 12.26 3.16 3.53
CA ALA A 4 11.84 4.28 4.35
C ALA A 4 11.13 5.31 3.48
N ILE A 5 10.22 6.08 4.07
CA ILE A 5 9.44 7.07 3.32
C ILE A 5 10.34 8.11 2.63
N GLU A 6 11.48 8.39 3.23
CA GLU A 6 12.50 9.33 2.78
C GLU A 6 13.25 8.82 1.53
N ASP A 7 13.25 7.51 1.31
CA ASP A 7 13.88 6.84 0.17
C ASP A 7 12.92 6.63 -1.02
N LEU A 8 11.64 6.95 -0.84
CA LEU A 8 10.65 6.94 -1.91
C LEU A 8 10.75 8.22 -2.76
N PRO A 9 10.30 8.18 -4.04
CA PRO A 9 10.18 9.39 -4.83
C PRO A 9 9.41 10.48 -4.09
N ALA A 10 9.87 11.74 -4.14
CA ALA A 10 9.31 12.83 -3.33
C ALA A 10 7.78 12.96 -3.46
N ALA A 11 7.25 12.83 -4.69
CA ALA A 11 5.81 12.85 -4.92
C ALA A 11 5.06 11.70 -4.20
N THR A 12 5.65 10.50 -4.16
CA THR A 12 5.11 9.34 -3.43
C THR A 12 5.10 9.60 -1.92
N ALA A 13 6.22 10.08 -1.38
CA ALA A 13 6.34 10.42 0.03
C ALA A 13 5.34 11.50 0.46
N THR A 14 5.14 12.54 -0.35
CA THR A 14 4.16 13.61 -0.09
C THR A 14 2.73 13.06 0.00
N VAL A 15 2.30 12.23 -0.95
CA VAL A 15 0.95 11.63 -0.93
C VAL A 15 0.77 10.75 0.30
N LEU A 16 1.72 9.87 0.61
CA LEU A 16 1.61 8.99 1.78
C LEU A 16 1.58 9.77 3.09
N ARG A 17 2.38 10.84 3.23
CA ARG A 17 2.33 11.73 4.40
C ARG A 17 1.01 12.50 4.51
N ARG A 18 0.45 12.93 3.38
CA ARG A 18 -0.87 13.60 3.34
C ARG A 18 -1.96 12.65 3.81
N ARG A 19 -2.01 11.44 3.26
CA ARG A 19 -2.99 10.42 3.66
C ARG A 19 -2.83 9.99 5.12
N ALA A 20 -1.60 9.84 5.60
CA ALA A 20 -1.34 9.56 7.01
C ALA A 20 -1.89 10.65 7.93
N ARG A 21 -1.70 11.93 7.58
CA ARG A 21 -2.28 13.08 8.30
C ARG A 21 -3.81 13.05 8.28
N ALA A 22 -4.41 12.86 7.10
CA ALA A 22 -5.87 12.78 6.96
C ALA A 22 -6.48 11.61 7.75
N ALA A 23 -5.74 10.51 7.91
CA ALA A 23 -6.13 9.36 8.73
C ALA A 23 -5.84 9.54 10.23
N GLY A 24 -5.16 10.62 10.64
CA GLY A 24 -4.73 10.83 12.03
C GLY A 24 -3.70 9.82 12.52
N LEU A 25 -2.92 9.22 11.61
CA LEU A 25 -1.96 8.15 11.92
C LEU A 25 -0.50 8.61 11.78
N PRO A 26 0.41 8.11 12.63
CA PRO A 26 1.84 8.20 12.35
C PRO A 26 2.16 7.56 11.00
N ILE A 27 3.10 8.15 10.25
CA ILE A 27 3.41 7.71 8.88
C ILE A 27 3.79 6.23 8.78
N THR A 28 4.56 5.70 9.73
CA THR A 28 4.94 4.28 9.77
C THR A 28 3.73 3.36 10.00
N ALA A 29 2.82 3.76 10.91
CA ALA A 29 1.59 3.03 11.18
C ALA A 29 0.63 3.06 9.97
N TYR A 30 0.55 4.20 9.27
CA TYR A 30 -0.23 4.33 8.05
C TYR A 30 0.31 3.42 6.93
N VAL A 31 1.63 3.45 6.68
CA VAL A 31 2.27 2.60 5.67
C VAL A 31 2.11 1.13 5.99
N ARG A 32 2.23 0.73 7.27
CA ARG A 32 1.94 -0.63 7.73
C ARG A 32 0.50 -1.04 7.37
N ALA A 33 -0.48 -0.21 7.74
CA ALA A 33 -1.88 -0.49 7.47
C ALA A 33 -2.17 -0.62 5.96
N GLU A 34 -1.59 0.26 5.14
CA GLU A 34 -1.69 0.22 3.68
C GLU A 34 -1.09 -1.07 3.10
N LEU A 35 0.08 -1.48 3.57
CA LEU A 35 0.73 -2.73 3.13
C LEU A 35 -0.09 -3.96 3.56
N VAL A 36 -0.63 -4.00 4.78
CA VAL A 36 -1.51 -5.09 5.24
C VAL A 36 -2.80 -5.15 4.41
N ALA A 37 -3.43 -4.00 4.15
CA ALA A 37 -4.62 -3.92 3.31
C ALA A 37 -4.35 -4.47 1.90
N ARG A 38 -3.17 -4.18 1.34
CA ARG A 38 -2.74 -4.71 0.04
C ARG A 38 -2.48 -6.21 0.05
N ALA A 39 -1.89 -6.74 1.11
CA ALA A 39 -1.74 -8.19 1.25
C ALA A 39 -3.11 -8.89 1.28
N SER A 40 -4.11 -8.24 1.88
CA SER A 40 -5.47 -8.80 2.02
C SER A 40 -6.29 -8.76 0.73
N GLY A 41 -6.05 -7.79 -0.15
CA GLY A 41 -6.76 -7.66 -1.43
C GLY A 41 -6.20 -8.56 -2.52
N ARG A 42 -7.05 -9.11 -3.40
CA ARG A 42 -6.60 -9.87 -4.58
C ARG A 42 -5.99 -8.93 -5.64
N THR A 43 -4.88 -9.34 -6.23
CA THR A 43 -4.22 -8.64 -7.34
C THR A 43 -3.96 -9.60 -8.51
N PRO A 44 -3.64 -9.11 -9.72
CA PRO A 44 -3.30 -9.97 -10.85
C PRO A 44 -2.15 -10.96 -10.57
N GLU A 45 -1.17 -10.55 -9.76
CA GLU A 45 -0.06 -11.40 -9.33
C GLU A 45 -0.54 -12.67 -8.61
N ASP A 46 -1.68 -12.63 -7.92
CA ASP A 46 -2.21 -13.80 -7.23
C ASP A 46 -2.61 -14.92 -8.19
N THR A 47 -3.03 -14.59 -9.41
CA THR A 47 -3.33 -15.60 -10.44
C THR A 47 -2.05 -16.35 -10.85
N ILE A 48 -0.93 -15.62 -10.94
CA ILE A 48 0.38 -16.19 -11.25
C ILE A 48 0.88 -17.01 -10.06
N VAL A 49 0.70 -16.51 -8.83
CA VAL A 49 1.02 -17.25 -7.60
C VAL A 49 0.26 -18.57 -7.56
N ASP A 50 -1.05 -18.55 -7.81
CA ASP A 50 -1.91 -19.75 -7.80
C ASP A 50 -1.44 -20.74 -8.89
N PHE A 51 -1.10 -20.25 -10.09
CA PHE A 51 -0.54 -21.07 -11.16
C PHE A 51 0.79 -21.72 -10.76
N LEU A 52 1.76 -20.93 -10.28
CA LEU A 52 3.08 -21.44 -9.85
C LEU A 52 2.96 -22.44 -8.70
N ARG A 53 2.07 -22.18 -7.73
CA ARG A 53 1.78 -23.09 -6.62
C ARG A 53 1.22 -24.42 -7.13
N SER A 54 0.26 -24.38 -8.05
CA SER A 54 -0.33 -25.59 -8.64
C SER A 54 0.68 -26.43 -9.43
N ALA A 55 1.70 -25.78 -10.01
CA ALA A 55 2.81 -26.42 -10.70
C ALA A 55 3.93 -26.90 -9.75
N GLY A 56 3.75 -26.80 -8.44
CA GLY A 56 4.74 -27.22 -7.44
C GLY A 56 6.03 -26.40 -7.45
N ARG A 57 5.96 -25.14 -7.91
CA ARG A 57 7.13 -24.25 -7.97
C ARG A 57 7.39 -23.61 -6.61
N ASP A 58 8.68 -23.35 -6.35
CA ASP A 58 9.12 -22.60 -5.19
C ASP A 58 8.71 -21.12 -5.30
N LEU A 59 7.99 -20.67 -4.27
CA LEU A 59 7.48 -19.31 -4.11
C LEU A 59 8.32 -18.47 -3.14
N THR A 60 9.45 -18.98 -2.68
CA THR A 60 10.37 -18.25 -1.81
C THR A 60 10.86 -16.99 -2.55
N PRO A 61 10.64 -15.78 -1.98
CA PRO A 61 11.10 -14.55 -2.60
C PRO A 61 12.62 -14.43 -2.51
N GLU A 62 13.19 -13.67 -3.44
CA GLU A 62 14.52 -13.10 -3.26
C GLU A 62 14.45 -11.97 -2.23
N ILE A 63 15.33 -12.00 -1.23
CA ILE A 63 15.39 -11.00 -0.16
C ILE A 63 16.54 -10.04 -0.44
N ASP A 64 16.20 -8.80 -0.78
CA ASP A 64 17.16 -7.70 -0.87
C ASP A 64 17.32 -6.95 0.46
N ALA A 65 18.28 -6.02 0.52
CA ALA A 65 18.57 -5.24 1.72
C ALA A 65 17.38 -4.37 2.18
N ASP A 66 16.59 -3.85 1.24
CA ASP A 66 15.49 -2.93 1.51
C ASP A 66 14.31 -3.67 2.16
N ALA A 67 14.16 -4.99 1.90
CA ALA A 67 13.14 -5.85 2.51
C ALA A 67 13.17 -5.89 4.04
N SER A 68 14.33 -5.61 4.66
CA SER A 68 14.46 -5.58 6.12
C SER A 68 13.50 -4.59 6.78
N ALA A 69 13.21 -3.45 6.14
CA ALA A 69 12.31 -2.43 6.65
C ALA A 69 10.86 -2.92 6.80
N LEU A 70 10.44 -3.92 6.02
CA LEU A 70 9.11 -4.52 6.15
C LEU A 70 8.90 -5.12 7.55
N VAL A 71 9.97 -5.66 8.13
CA VAL A 71 9.95 -6.25 9.48
C VAL A 71 10.35 -5.21 10.53
N THR A 72 11.47 -4.50 10.32
CA THR A 72 12.09 -3.69 11.37
C THR A 72 11.47 -2.30 11.53
N LEU A 73 10.97 -1.70 10.45
CA LEU A 73 10.38 -0.36 10.45
C LEU A 73 8.86 -0.41 10.47
N TYR A 74 8.27 -1.30 9.67
CA TYR A 74 6.82 -1.39 9.50
C TYR A 74 6.17 -2.51 10.31
N ASP A 75 6.95 -3.41 10.93
CA ASP A 75 6.43 -4.51 11.76
C ASP A 75 5.27 -5.25 11.08
N LEU A 76 5.50 -5.66 9.83
CA LEU A 76 4.49 -6.38 9.05
C LEU A 76 4.25 -7.76 9.63
N PRO A 77 2.98 -8.19 9.73
CA PRO A 77 2.66 -9.53 10.20
C PRO A 77 3.12 -10.58 9.18
N SER A 78 3.39 -11.79 9.66
CA SER A 78 4.02 -12.86 8.87
C SER A 78 3.18 -13.34 7.69
N ASP A 79 1.85 -13.29 7.81
CA ASP A 79 0.91 -13.57 6.73
C ASP A 79 1.02 -12.55 5.60
N ALA A 80 1.08 -11.26 5.93
CA ALA A 80 1.30 -10.20 4.94
C ALA A 80 2.66 -10.36 4.25
N LEU A 81 3.73 -10.66 5.01
CA LEU A 81 5.06 -10.93 4.45
C LEU A 81 5.06 -12.13 3.50
N ALA A 82 4.34 -13.20 3.84
CA ALA A 82 4.23 -14.39 3.00
C ALA A 82 3.51 -14.09 1.67
N VAL A 83 2.43 -13.29 1.71
CA VAL A 83 1.71 -12.85 0.51
C VAL A 83 2.60 -11.97 -0.37
N PHE A 84 3.25 -10.96 0.21
CA PHE A 84 4.18 -10.10 -0.54
C PHE A 84 5.34 -10.91 -1.12
N GLY A 85 5.89 -11.88 -0.38
CA GLY A 85 6.93 -12.77 -0.85
C GLY A 85 6.51 -13.59 -2.07
N ALA A 86 5.35 -14.25 -1.99
CA ALA A 86 4.83 -15.02 -3.10
C ALA A 86 4.57 -14.15 -4.35
N ARG A 87 4.00 -12.95 -4.16
CA ARG A 87 3.76 -12.00 -5.25
C ARG A 87 5.04 -11.44 -5.84
N ALA A 88 6.03 -11.09 -5.02
CA ALA A 88 7.35 -10.66 -5.48
C ALA A 88 8.01 -11.74 -6.34
N ARG A 89 7.96 -12.99 -5.87
CA ARG A 89 8.45 -14.15 -6.62
C ARG A 89 7.72 -14.34 -7.94
N ALA A 90 6.39 -14.22 -7.95
CA ALA A 90 5.58 -14.30 -9.17
C ALA A 90 5.87 -13.16 -10.15
N ALA A 91 6.18 -11.97 -9.65
CA ALA A 91 6.56 -10.80 -10.44
C ALA A 91 8.03 -10.83 -10.90
N GLY A 92 8.83 -11.78 -10.42
CA GLY A 92 10.26 -11.85 -10.70
C GLY A 92 11.05 -10.69 -10.09
N LEU A 93 10.60 -10.15 -8.96
CA LEU A 93 11.22 -9.02 -8.27
C LEU A 93 11.71 -9.44 -6.87
N PRO A 94 12.82 -8.86 -6.39
CA PRO A 94 13.17 -8.90 -4.97
C PRO A 94 12.05 -8.32 -4.09
N LEU A 95 11.91 -8.84 -2.86
CA LEU A 95 10.80 -8.50 -1.97
C LEU A 95 10.71 -7.00 -1.65
N GLY A 96 11.83 -6.36 -1.35
CA GLY A 96 11.89 -4.94 -1.04
C GLY A 96 11.58 -4.08 -2.26
N GLU A 97 12.09 -4.46 -3.44
CA GLU A 97 11.76 -3.80 -4.70
C GLU A 97 10.25 -3.91 -5.03
N PHE A 98 9.67 -5.10 -4.85
CA PHE A 98 8.24 -5.31 -5.05
C PHE A 98 7.41 -4.46 -4.09
N ALA A 99 7.75 -4.42 -2.80
CA ALA A 99 7.07 -3.57 -1.83
C ALA A 99 7.18 -2.07 -2.17
N ARG A 100 8.34 -1.63 -2.66
CA ARG A 100 8.54 -0.25 -3.13
C ARG A 100 7.62 0.08 -4.29
N LYS A 101 7.54 -0.82 -5.28
CA LYS A 101 6.63 -0.68 -6.43
C LYS A 101 5.18 -0.59 -5.96
N GLU A 102 4.78 -1.40 -4.98
CA GLU A 102 3.45 -1.34 -4.40
C GLU A 102 3.15 0.01 -3.74
N LEU A 103 4.07 0.54 -2.92
CA LEU A 103 3.90 1.86 -2.29
C LEU A 103 3.81 2.99 -3.32
N ILE A 104 4.66 2.97 -4.34
CA ILE A 104 4.60 3.92 -5.47
C ILE A 104 3.26 3.80 -6.19
N GLY A 105 2.80 2.56 -6.45
CA GLY A 105 1.50 2.29 -7.03
C GLY A 105 0.34 2.79 -6.17
N SER A 106 0.50 2.78 -4.83
CA SER A 106 -0.47 3.38 -3.90
C SER A 106 -0.61 4.87 -4.07
N ALA A 107 0.52 5.57 -4.06
CA ALA A 107 0.50 7.02 -4.17
C ALA A 107 -0.02 7.50 -5.54
N ARG A 108 0.16 6.69 -6.60
CA ARG A 108 -0.32 7.03 -7.95
C ARG A 108 -1.82 6.84 -8.15
N ARG A 109 -2.47 5.99 -7.36
CA ARG A 109 -3.91 5.75 -7.46
C ARG A 109 -4.63 6.79 -6.61
N ALA A 110 -5.24 7.77 -7.27
CA ALA A 110 -6.14 8.71 -6.60
C ALA A 110 -7.32 7.95 -5.97
N THR A 111 -7.63 8.27 -4.73
CA THR A 111 -8.73 7.71 -3.97
C THR A 111 -9.79 8.76 -3.73
N VAL A 112 -11.01 8.33 -3.38
CA VAL A 112 -12.08 9.24 -2.97
C VAL A 112 -11.65 10.04 -1.73
N ALA A 113 -10.94 9.39 -0.80
CA ALA A 113 -10.41 10.06 0.38
C ALA A 113 -9.44 11.19 0.02
N ASP A 114 -8.63 11.02 -1.04
CA ASP A 114 -7.77 12.10 -1.54
C ASP A 114 -8.61 13.27 -2.06
N SER A 115 -9.66 13.00 -2.84
CA SER A 115 -10.54 14.06 -3.35
C SER A 115 -11.30 14.77 -2.23
N LEU A 116 -11.80 14.05 -1.23
CA LEU A 116 -12.45 14.65 -0.06
C LEU A 116 -11.47 15.52 0.74
N GLU A 117 -10.22 15.08 0.88
CA GLU A 117 -9.18 15.89 1.52
C GLU A 117 -8.85 17.14 0.70
N GLU A 118 -8.81 17.06 -0.63
CA GLU A 118 -8.65 18.24 -1.51
C GLU A 118 -9.79 19.24 -1.30
N PHE A 119 -11.02 18.77 -1.15
CA PHE A 119 -12.15 19.64 -0.84
C PHE A 119 -12.03 20.29 0.54
N ARG A 120 -11.57 19.57 1.58
CA ARG A 120 -11.33 20.17 2.91
C ARG A 120 -10.23 21.23 2.87
N GLU A 121 -9.16 21.00 2.14
CA GLU A 121 -8.07 21.97 2.00
C GLU A 121 -8.55 23.28 1.35
N VAL A 122 -9.50 23.21 0.42
CA VAL A 122 -10.06 24.38 -0.27
C VAL A 122 -11.18 25.05 0.54
N MET A 123 -12.05 24.28 1.18
CA MET A 123 -13.23 24.80 1.88
C MET A 123 -12.99 25.10 3.37
N GLY A 124 -11.89 24.62 3.95
CA GLY A 124 -11.56 24.72 5.38
C GLY A 124 -11.80 23.40 6.13
N GLU A 125 -11.10 23.23 7.26
CA GLU A 125 -11.15 22.00 8.08
C GLU A 125 -12.56 21.70 8.62
N ASP A 126 -13.40 22.72 8.79
CA ASP A 126 -14.78 22.60 9.29
C ASP A 126 -15.81 22.21 8.21
N ALA A 127 -15.36 21.97 6.97
CA ALA A 127 -16.25 21.57 5.89
C ALA A 127 -16.86 20.18 6.14
N ASP A 128 -18.18 20.13 6.33
CA ASP A 128 -18.91 18.87 6.42
C ASP A 128 -19.06 18.25 5.02
N LEU A 129 -18.26 17.21 4.77
CA LEU A 129 -18.28 16.41 3.55
C LEU A 129 -18.92 15.03 3.76
N SER A 130 -19.62 14.82 4.88
CA SER A 130 -20.21 13.52 5.22
C SER A 130 -21.23 13.05 4.19
N GLU A 131 -22.10 13.94 3.70
CA GLU A 131 -23.07 13.62 2.65
C GLU A 131 -22.39 13.24 1.32
N VAL A 132 -21.31 13.93 0.97
CA VAL A 132 -20.52 13.62 -0.24
C VAL A 132 -19.85 12.24 -0.09
N ALA A 133 -19.28 11.95 1.08
CA ALA A 133 -18.69 10.66 1.36
C ALA A 133 -19.73 9.52 1.31
N ALA A 134 -20.92 9.74 1.88
CA ALA A 134 -22.03 8.77 1.86
C ALA A 134 -22.56 8.52 0.43
N ALA A 135 -22.74 9.57 -0.37
CA ALA A 135 -23.14 9.45 -1.76
C ALA A 135 -22.14 8.63 -2.60
N ILE A 136 -20.83 8.82 -2.35
CA ILE A 136 -19.79 8.06 -3.05
C ILE A 136 -19.74 6.60 -2.59
N ALA A 137 -19.90 6.34 -1.29
CA ALA A 137 -20.00 4.97 -0.76
C ALA A 137 -21.16 4.22 -1.42
N TYR A 138 -22.34 4.84 -1.46
CA TYR A 138 -23.53 4.29 -2.13
C TYR A 138 -23.26 3.98 -3.62
N ALA A 139 -22.65 4.91 -4.37
CA ALA A 139 -22.34 4.71 -5.78
C ALA A 139 -21.33 3.57 -6.04
N ARG A 140 -20.48 3.25 -5.04
CA ARG A 140 -19.51 2.15 -5.10
C ARG A 140 -20.03 0.84 -4.51
N GLY A 141 -21.25 0.82 -3.98
CA GLY A 141 -21.84 -0.35 -3.34
C GLY A 141 -21.16 -0.74 -2.03
N ALA A 142 -20.62 0.25 -1.31
CA ALA A 142 -20.01 0.10 0.02
C ALA A 142 -20.99 0.49 1.13
#